data_AF-A0A7Y3X3V6-F1
#
_entry.id   AF-A0A7Y3X3V6-F1
#
_cell.length_a   1.000
_cell.length_b   1.000
_cell.length_c   1.000
_cell.angle_alpha   90.00
_cell.angle_beta   90.00
_cell.angle_gamma   90.00
#
_symmetry.space_group_name_H-M   'P 1'
#
loop_
_entity.id
_entity.type
_entity.pdbx_description
1 polymer ?
#
loop_
_entity_poly.entity_id
_entity_poly.type
_entity_poly.pdbx_seq_one_letter_code
_entity_poly.pdbx_strand_id
1 'polypeptide(L)'
;MKQSLIVLLVVFLTSCSSSKIIELGSATATKGMDVSQKAQGIYATLSEQSAIDKSQQDKVKVLTHPSPSTMALPDTKAPDFSKQLQPRIQAYQNLFEVYKAFSLLADPKYSDKTKDAMKALQDSYDAIEKMPDLPADVKTKLPNVLKMVGEAVQAKEVKKNNEILYVLSEVYLELWNADKQTWNEYVDLIYNSYAEGLNTVDSKRYDVNKISQSNSEPYSDSATIILMYRLRNRDDILMQKNDLKKQLVTFGQALEELNKAHAEIAKQSTDISTVISSLNKIEELLKDK
;
A
#
# COMPACT_ATOMS: atom_id res chain seq x y z
N MET A 1 -48.56 31.79 -1.01
CA MET A 1 -48.36 30.52 -1.75
C MET A 1 -47.04 30.44 -2.51
N LYS A 2 -46.62 31.44 -3.30
CA LYS A 2 -45.33 31.38 -4.06
C LYS A 2 -44.08 31.28 -3.17
N GLN A 3 -43.98 32.03 -2.06
CA GLN A 3 -42.85 31.94 -1.13
C GLN A 3 -42.76 30.59 -0.40
N SER A 4 -43.89 30.01 0.02
CA SER A 4 -43.93 28.69 0.65
C SER A 4 -43.50 27.57 -0.31
N LEU A 5 -43.79 27.70 -1.61
CA LEU A 5 -43.38 26.72 -2.63
C LEU A 5 -41.86 26.76 -2.89
N ILE A 6 -41.25 27.96 -2.88
CA ILE A 6 -39.80 28.14 -3.05
C ILE A 6 -39.04 27.58 -1.84
N VAL A 7 -39.53 27.82 -0.62
CA VAL A 7 -38.95 27.24 0.60
C VAL A 7 -39.04 25.72 0.59
N LEU A 8 -40.18 25.15 0.17
CA LEU A 8 -40.32 23.69 0.04
C LEU A 8 -39.33 23.12 -1.00
N LEU A 9 -39.17 23.77 -2.15
CA LEU A 9 -38.26 23.35 -3.22
C LEU A 9 -36.79 23.40 -2.78
N VAL A 10 -36.40 24.43 -2.01
CA VAL A 10 -35.06 24.54 -1.42
C VAL A 10 -34.83 23.44 -0.38
N VAL A 11 -35.84 23.08 0.42
CA VAL A 11 -35.75 21.97 1.40
C VAL A 11 -35.65 20.60 0.72
N PHE A 12 -36.33 20.39 -0.41
CA PHE A 12 -36.24 19.15 -1.19
C PHE A 12 -34.91 19.02 -1.96
N LEU A 13 -34.35 20.12 -2.48
CA LEU A 13 -33.05 20.11 -3.16
C LEU A 13 -31.89 19.94 -2.18
N THR A 14 -31.98 20.55 -0.99
CA THR A 14 -30.96 20.40 0.06
C THR A 14 -30.96 19.01 0.69
N SER A 15 -32.12 18.36 0.84
CA SER A 15 -32.20 16.99 1.37
C SER A 15 -31.59 15.93 0.43
N CYS A 16 -31.78 16.06 -0.89
CA CYS A 16 -31.11 15.20 -1.87
C CYS A 16 -29.58 15.37 -1.89
N SER A 17 -29.09 16.61 -1.79
CA SER A 17 -27.64 16.87 -1.74
C SER A 17 -26.98 16.34 -0.46
N SER A 18 -27.66 16.47 0.69
CA SER A 18 -27.20 15.94 1.97
C SER A 18 -27.12 14.41 1.96
N SER A 19 -28.14 13.74 1.41
CA SER A 19 -28.15 12.27 1.25
C SER A 19 -26.98 11.78 0.38
N LYS A 20 -26.71 12.46 -0.75
CA LYS A 20 -25.62 12.06 -1.65
C LYS A 20 -24.24 12.27 -1.03
N ILE A 21 -24.04 13.35 -0.28
CA ILE A 21 -22.78 13.59 0.44
C ILE A 21 -22.54 12.50 1.50
N ILE A 22 -23.59 12.06 2.21
CA ILE A 22 -23.47 10.97 3.19
C ILE A 22 -23.06 9.67 2.51
N GLU A 23 -23.70 9.33 1.38
CA GLU A 23 -23.37 8.16 0.57
C GLU A 23 -21.90 8.20 0.11
N LEU A 24 -21.46 9.33 -0.43
CA LEU A 24 -20.08 9.51 -0.90
C LEU A 24 -19.06 9.48 0.22
N GLY A 25 -19.38 10.03 1.40
CA GLY A 25 -18.51 9.95 2.57
C GLY A 25 -18.29 8.49 3.03
N SER A 26 -19.36 7.70 3.05
CA SER A 26 -19.28 6.26 3.37
C SER A 26 -18.49 5.48 2.30
N ALA A 27 -18.74 5.76 1.03
CA ALA A 27 -18.01 5.15 -0.08
C ALA A 27 -16.51 5.50 -0.04
N THR A 28 -16.16 6.74 0.31
CA THR A 28 -14.77 7.19 0.45
C THR A 28 -14.08 6.50 1.62
N ALA A 29 -14.75 6.37 2.77
CA ALA A 29 -14.22 5.60 3.89
C ALA A 29 -14.00 4.12 3.52
N THR A 30 -14.90 3.55 2.72
CA THR A 30 -14.75 2.18 2.19
C THR A 30 -13.54 2.05 1.27
N LYS A 31 -13.33 2.99 0.35
CA LYS A 31 -12.10 3.02 -0.46
C LYS A 31 -10.85 3.25 0.39
N GLY A 32 -10.94 3.97 1.50
CA GLY A 32 -9.86 4.09 2.47
C GLY A 32 -9.47 2.75 3.10
N MET A 33 -10.45 1.88 3.37
CA MET A 33 -10.18 0.50 3.79
C MET A 33 -9.42 -0.28 2.70
N ASP A 34 -9.87 -0.23 1.44
CA ASP A 34 -9.22 -0.92 0.31
C ASP A 34 -7.75 -0.46 0.13
N VAL A 35 -7.51 0.86 0.15
CA VAL A 35 -6.15 1.46 0.05
C VAL A 35 -5.26 0.98 1.19
N SER A 36 -5.80 0.95 2.42
CA SER A 36 -5.07 0.51 3.61
C SER A 36 -4.70 -0.97 3.56
N GLN A 37 -5.61 -1.82 3.05
CA GLN A 37 -5.35 -3.25 2.84
C GLN A 37 -4.30 -3.48 1.75
N LYS A 38 -4.37 -2.75 0.63
CA LYS A 38 -3.35 -2.85 -0.43
C LYS A 38 -1.97 -2.49 0.10
N ALA A 39 -1.86 -1.43 0.90
CA ALA A 39 -0.62 -1.06 1.56
C ALA A 39 -0.08 -2.19 2.43
N GLN A 40 -0.91 -2.77 3.30
CA GLN A 40 -0.52 -3.91 4.14
C GLN A 40 0.03 -5.08 3.30
N GLY A 41 -0.64 -5.43 2.19
CA GLY A 41 -0.18 -6.50 1.29
C GLY A 41 1.16 -6.20 0.61
N ILE A 42 1.39 -4.95 0.18
CA ILE A 42 2.67 -4.52 -0.41
C ILE A 42 3.79 -4.60 0.63
N TYR A 43 3.57 -4.06 1.84
CA TYR A 43 4.58 -4.08 2.90
C TYR A 43 4.86 -5.50 3.41
N ALA A 44 3.85 -6.37 3.47
CA ALA A 44 4.03 -7.79 3.77
C ALA A 44 4.90 -8.46 2.69
N THR A 45 4.60 -8.21 1.41
CA THR A 45 5.42 -8.69 0.27
C THR A 45 6.86 -8.22 0.39
N LEU A 46 7.09 -6.93 0.68
CA LEU A 46 8.44 -6.37 0.91
C LEU A 46 9.16 -7.04 2.09
N SER A 47 8.42 -7.42 3.15
CA SER A 47 9.00 -8.08 4.32
C SER A 47 9.43 -9.53 4.03
N GLU A 48 8.73 -10.19 3.11
CA GLU A 48 9.06 -11.54 2.66
C GLU A 48 10.23 -11.57 1.65
N GLN A 49 10.56 -10.44 1.01
CA GLN A 49 11.57 -10.42 -0.05
C GLN A 49 12.98 -10.80 0.40
N SER A 50 13.36 -10.55 1.66
CA SER A 50 14.66 -10.98 2.19
C SER A 50 14.77 -12.50 2.33
N ALA A 51 13.64 -13.17 2.62
CA ALA A 51 13.56 -14.63 2.64
C ALA A 51 13.53 -15.20 1.22
N ILE A 52 12.86 -14.51 0.29
CA ILE A 52 12.86 -14.87 -1.14
C ILE A 52 14.28 -14.77 -1.70
N ASP A 53 15.00 -13.68 -1.43
CA ASP A 53 16.41 -13.48 -1.81
C ASP A 53 17.29 -14.62 -1.28
N LYS A 54 17.16 -14.96 0.01
CA LYS A 54 17.89 -16.09 0.59
C LYS A 54 17.54 -17.44 -0.07
N SER A 55 16.26 -17.72 -0.27
CA SER A 55 15.81 -18.97 -0.92
C SER A 55 16.34 -19.08 -2.34
N GLN A 56 16.31 -17.97 -3.07
CA GLN A 56 16.84 -17.84 -4.41
C GLN A 56 18.36 -18.07 -4.43
N GLN A 57 19.13 -17.43 -3.55
CA GLN A 57 20.57 -17.69 -3.38
C GLN A 57 20.85 -19.16 -3.04
N ASP A 58 20.07 -19.77 -2.15
CA ASP A 58 20.23 -21.17 -1.75
C ASP A 58 19.91 -22.15 -2.90
N LYS A 59 18.92 -21.84 -3.75
CA LYS A 59 18.65 -22.62 -4.98
C LYS A 59 19.85 -22.62 -5.94
N VAL A 60 20.51 -21.48 -6.11
CA VAL A 60 21.75 -21.39 -6.92
C VAL A 60 22.87 -22.24 -6.31
N LYS A 61 22.99 -22.30 -4.98
CA LYS A 61 23.98 -23.17 -4.29
C LYS A 61 23.73 -24.66 -4.52
N VAL A 62 22.47 -25.11 -4.45
CA VAL A 62 22.13 -26.55 -4.59
C VAL A 62 22.36 -27.07 -6.01
N LEU A 63 22.29 -26.18 -7.00
CA LEU A 63 22.41 -26.50 -8.42
C LEU A 63 23.85 -26.33 -8.97
N THR A 64 24.84 -26.08 -8.10
CA THR A 64 26.24 -25.86 -8.48
C THR A 64 27.22 -26.86 -7.82
N HIS A 65 28.36 -27.12 -8.48
CA HIS A 65 29.47 -27.99 -8.07
C HIS A 65 30.76 -27.17 -7.89
N PRO A 66 31.63 -27.48 -6.91
CA PRO A 66 31.47 -28.53 -5.88
C PRO A 66 30.51 -28.11 -4.75
N SER A 67 30.25 -29.05 -3.83
CA SER A 67 29.26 -28.99 -2.72
C SER A 67 29.17 -27.65 -1.97
N PRO A 68 27.95 -27.22 -1.54
CA PRO A 68 27.65 -25.90 -0.97
C PRO A 68 28.51 -25.44 0.22
N SER A 69 29.13 -26.37 0.97
CA SER A 69 29.96 -26.04 2.13
C SER A 69 31.27 -25.32 1.81
N THR A 70 31.62 -25.20 0.52
CA THR A 70 32.91 -24.66 0.07
C THR A 70 32.82 -23.41 -0.81
N MET A 71 31.60 -22.96 -1.13
CA MET A 71 31.39 -21.84 -2.05
C MET A 71 30.99 -20.57 -1.29
N ALA A 72 31.84 -19.54 -1.35
CA ALA A 72 31.45 -18.18 -1.00
C ALA A 72 30.61 -17.61 -2.14
N LEU A 73 29.29 -17.51 -1.95
CA LEU A 73 28.49 -16.64 -2.79
C LEU A 73 28.86 -15.18 -2.51
N PRO A 74 28.63 -14.25 -3.45
CA PRO A 74 28.70 -12.82 -3.16
C PRO A 74 27.88 -12.55 -1.89
N ASP A 75 28.52 -11.99 -0.88
CA ASP A 75 27.84 -11.55 0.34
C ASP A 75 27.08 -10.28 0.00
N THR A 76 25.94 -10.44 -0.67
CA THR A 76 24.99 -9.36 -0.91
C THR A 76 24.27 -9.11 0.41
N LYS A 77 24.96 -8.46 1.36
CA LYS A 77 24.33 -7.92 2.56
C LYS A 77 23.36 -6.81 2.14
N ALA A 78 22.21 -7.22 1.63
CA ALA A 78 21.08 -6.32 1.48
C ALA A 78 20.82 -5.68 2.85
N PRO A 79 20.61 -4.36 2.93
CA PRO A 79 20.21 -3.74 4.18
C PRO A 79 18.95 -4.41 4.71
N ASP A 80 18.96 -4.78 6.00
CA ASP A 80 17.80 -5.40 6.63
C ASP A 80 16.77 -4.33 7.02
N PHE A 81 15.73 -4.20 6.21
CA PHE A 81 14.61 -3.30 6.44
C PHE A 81 13.50 -3.91 7.31
N SER A 82 13.65 -5.13 7.83
CA SER A 82 12.59 -5.80 8.61
C SER A 82 12.09 -4.96 9.79
N LYS A 83 13.01 -4.26 10.47
CA LYS A 83 12.72 -3.34 11.58
C LYS A 83 11.94 -2.09 11.15
N GLN A 84 12.00 -1.71 9.88
CA GLN A 84 11.27 -0.57 9.32
C GLN A 84 9.90 -0.98 8.74
N LEU A 85 9.78 -2.20 8.22
CA LEU A 85 8.58 -2.70 7.53
C LEU A 85 7.43 -3.03 8.50
N GLN A 86 7.70 -3.73 9.61
CA GLN A 86 6.64 -4.13 10.55
C GLN A 86 5.88 -2.92 11.16
N PRO A 87 6.56 -1.84 11.60
CA PRO A 87 5.86 -0.63 12.05
C PRO A 87 4.97 0.01 10.98
N ARG A 88 5.35 -0.07 9.70
CA ARG A 88 4.56 0.45 8.57
C ARG A 88 3.34 -0.40 8.29
N ILE A 89 3.47 -1.73 8.33
CA ILE A 89 2.33 -2.65 8.28
C ILE A 89 1.32 -2.31 9.39
N GLN A 90 1.81 -2.12 10.62
CA GLN A 90 0.97 -1.77 11.76
C GLN A 90 0.31 -0.39 11.60
N ALA A 91 1.00 0.61 11.04
CA ALA A 91 0.42 1.92 10.74
C ALA A 91 -0.76 1.78 9.76
N TYR A 92 -0.56 1.10 8.62
CA TYR A 92 -1.65 0.89 7.66
C TYR A 92 -2.78 -0.02 8.19
N GLN A 93 -2.50 -0.92 9.13
CA GLN A 93 -3.55 -1.65 9.85
C GLN A 93 -4.38 -0.73 10.73
N ASN A 94 -3.76 0.21 11.45
CA ASN A 94 -4.52 1.20 12.22
C ASN A 94 -5.28 2.17 11.33
N LEU A 95 -4.74 2.55 10.17
CA LEU A 95 -5.46 3.34 9.17
C LEU A 95 -6.72 2.62 8.68
N PHE A 96 -6.63 1.31 8.43
CA PHE A 96 -7.79 0.50 8.08
C PHE A 96 -8.87 0.54 9.16
N GLU A 97 -8.50 0.38 10.44
CA GLU A 97 -9.45 0.43 11.55
C GLU A 97 -10.07 1.83 11.74
N VAL A 98 -9.32 2.91 11.47
CA VAL A 98 -9.89 4.27 11.40
C VAL A 98 -10.99 4.33 10.33
N TYR A 99 -10.68 3.93 9.10
CA TYR A 99 -11.63 3.99 8.00
C TYR A 99 -12.88 3.16 8.26
N LYS A 100 -12.69 1.96 8.82
CA LYS A 100 -13.78 1.09 9.23
C LYS A 100 -14.65 1.74 10.30
N ALA A 101 -14.06 2.32 11.34
CA ALA A 101 -14.82 2.99 12.40
C ALA A 101 -15.58 4.23 11.89
N PHE A 102 -14.94 5.04 11.05
CA PHE A 102 -15.57 6.23 10.46
C PHE A 102 -16.65 5.88 9.43
N SER A 103 -16.54 4.75 8.73
CA SER A 103 -17.59 4.29 7.80
C SER A 103 -18.93 4.04 8.52
N LEU A 104 -18.88 3.56 9.76
CA LEU A 104 -20.08 3.33 10.58
C LEU A 104 -20.79 4.63 10.97
N LEU A 105 -20.04 5.72 11.14
CA LEU A 105 -20.60 7.04 11.52
C LEU A 105 -21.45 7.68 10.41
N ALA A 106 -21.48 7.10 9.20
CA ALA A 106 -22.41 7.50 8.15
C ALA A 106 -23.86 7.08 8.47
N ASP A 107 -24.08 6.07 9.31
CA ASP A 107 -25.41 5.61 9.74
C ASP A 107 -25.72 6.05 11.18
N PRO A 108 -26.83 6.80 11.44
CA PRO A 108 -27.25 7.23 12.77
C PRO A 108 -27.37 6.14 13.82
N LYS A 109 -27.64 4.90 13.38
CA LYS A 109 -27.75 3.73 14.28
C LYS A 109 -26.45 3.48 15.06
N TYR A 110 -25.33 3.97 14.56
CA TYR A 110 -24.01 3.83 15.18
C TYR A 110 -23.49 5.15 15.77
N SER A 111 -24.37 6.06 16.16
CA SER A 111 -23.97 7.33 16.81
C SER A 111 -23.18 7.13 18.11
N ASP A 112 -23.42 6.02 18.81
CA ASP A 112 -22.67 5.56 19.98
C ASP A 112 -21.23 5.14 19.67
N LYS A 113 -20.90 4.90 18.39
CA LYS A 113 -19.56 4.49 17.91
C LYS A 113 -18.57 5.63 17.73
N THR A 114 -18.97 6.86 18.03
CA THR A 114 -18.10 8.04 18.00
C THR A 114 -16.81 7.83 18.82
N LYS A 115 -16.93 7.27 20.03
CA LYS A 115 -15.77 7.02 20.91
C LYS A 115 -14.82 5.99 20.31
N ASP A 116 -15.36 4.96 19.65
CA ASP A 116 -14.57 3.91 18.99
C ASP A 116 -13.80 4.51 17.81
N ALA A 117 -14.41 5.41 17.03
CA ALA A 117 -13.75 6.12 15.93
C ALA A 117 -12.62 7.04 16.41
N MET A 118 -12.82 7.78 17.51
CA MET A 118 -11.77 8.64 18.09
C MET A 118 -10.63 7.83 18.68
N LYS A 119 -10.93 6.68 19.29
CA LYS A 119 -9.91 5.75 19.73
C LYS A 119 -9.08 5.22 18.55
N ALA A 120 -9.73 4.77 17.47
CA ALA A 120 -9.02 4.30 16.29
C ALA A 120 -8.12 5.40 15.69
N LEU A 121 -8.58 6.66 15.68
CA LEU A 121 -7.80 7.81 15.22
C LEU A 121 -6.55 8.03 16.09
N GLN A 122 -6.70 7.96 17.41
CA GLN A 122 -5.58 8.04 18.35
C GLN A 122 -4.61 6.87 18.15
N ASP A 123 -5.11 5.65 18.00
CA ASP A 123 -4.27 4.46 17.79
C ASP A 123 -3.48 4.57 16.47
N SER A 124 -4.07 5.17 15.44
CA SER A 124 -3.38 5.47 14.16
C SER A 124 -2.32 6.57 14.31
N TYR A 125 -2.62 7.65 15.04
CA TYR A 125 -1.63 8.67 15.39
C TYR A 125 -0.42 8.05 16.13
N ASP A 126 -0.70 7.27 17.17
CA ASP A 126 0.30 6.61 18.01
C ASP A 126 1.19 5.66 17.20
N ALA A 127 0.62 4.94 16.23
CA ALA A 127 1.35 4.02 15.37
C ALA A 127 2.35 4.75 14.47
N ILE A 128 2.00 5.94 13.94
CA ILE A 128 2.91 6.76 13.14
C ILE A 128 3.95 7.43 14.05
N GLU A 129 3.54 7.99 15.18
CA GLU A 129 4.44 8.70 16.10
C GLU A 129 5.59 7.82 16.60
N LYS A 130 5.30 6.54 16.87
CA LYS A 130 6.26 5.55 17.38
C LYS A 130 7.07 4.87 16.27
N MET A 131 6.88 5.26 15.01
CA MET A 131 7.57 4.65 13.88
C MET A 131 9.07 5.01 13.88
N PRO A 132 9.97 4.02 13.66
CA PRO A 132 11.39 4.30 13.53
C PRO A 132 11.66 5.11 12.26
N ASP A 133 12.68 5.98 12.34
CA ASP A 133 13.13 6.83 11.23
C ASP A 133 12.01 7.70 10.62
N LEU A 134 11.07 8.16 11.46
CA LEU A 134 9.92 8.96 11.01
C LEU A 134 10.39 10.21 10.24
N PRO A 135 9.96 10.40 8.97
CA PRO A 135 10.37 11.52 8.14
C PRO A 135 10.02 12.89 8.74
N ALA A 136 10.82 13.91 8.45
CA ALA A 136 10.64 15.25 8.99
C ALA A 136 9.28 15.86 8.60
N ASP A 137 8.88 15.73 7.34
CA ASP A 137 7.59 16.26 6.85
C ASP A 137 6.41 15.61 7.58
N VAL A 138 6.48 14.30 7.83
CA VAL A 138 5.48 13.57 8.62
C VAL A 138 5.44 14.09 10.06
N LYS A 139 6.59 14.29 10.71
CA LYS A 139 6.67 14.88 12.06
C LYS A 139 6.02 16.26 12.15
N THR A 140 6.10 17.07 11.09
CA THR A 140 5.48 18.40 11.10
C THR A 140 3.96 18.37 10.94
N LYS A 141 3.41 17.41 10.18
CA LYS A 141 1.97 17.31 9.94
C LYS A 141 1.22 16.50 11.00
N LEU A 142 1.86 15.50 11.59
CA LEU A 142 1.25 14.57 12.55
C LEU A 142 0.55 15.27 13.75
N PRO A 143 1.07 16.38 14.33
CA PRO A 143 0.37 17.10 15.40
C PRO A 143 -1.01 17.66 15.01
N ASN A 144 -1.30 17.84 13.71
CA ASN A 144 -2.62 18.27 13.27
C ASN A 144 -3.67 17.16 13.41
N VAL A 145 -3.26 15.89 13.30
CA VAL A 145 -4.15 14.75 13.59
C VAL A 145 -4.50 14.72 15.07
N LEU A 146 -3.52 14.96 15.96
CA LEU A 146 -3.76 14.99 17.41
C LEU A 146 -4.76 16.08 17.82
N LYS A 147 -4.70 17.25 17.19
CA LYS A 147 -5.68 18.33 17.43
C LYS A 147 -7.11 17.86 17.10
N MET A 148 -7.27 17.10 16.01
CA MET A 148 -8.56 16.58 15.56
C MET A 148 -9.14 15.50 16.49
N VAL A 149 -8.29 14.74 17.21
CA VAL A 149 -8.75 13.75 18.21
C VAL A 149 -9.54 14.40 19.34
N GLY A 150 -9.25 15.66 19.66
CA GLY A 150 -9.95 16.44 20.69
C GLY A 150 -11.27 17.06 20.23
N GLU A 151 -11.63 16.95 18.95
CA GLU A 151 -12.82 17.59 18.39
C GLU A 151 -14.07 16.70 18.54
N ALA A 152 -15.23 17.33 18.71
CA ALA A 152 -16.49 16.61 18.83
C ALA A 152 -16.91 16.03 17.47
N VAL A 153 -16.75 14.71 17.30
CA VAL A 153 -17.26 13.96 16.15
C VAL A 153 -18.70 13.50 16.41
N GLN A 154 -19.55 13.51 15.39
CA GLN A 154 -20.93 13.01 15.48
C GLN A 154 -21.32 12.21 14.24
N ALA A 155 -22.29 11.30 14.39
CA ALA A 155 -22.89 10.61 13.26
C ALA A 155 -23.57 11.61 12.30
N LYS A 156 -23.49 11.34 11.00
CA LYS A 156 -23.95 12.22 9.90
C LYS A 156 -23.23 13.57 9.75
N GLU A 157 -22.25 13.92 10.58
CA GLU A 157 -21.37 15.08 10.33
C GLU A 157 -20.29 14.74 9.29
N VAL A 158 -20.73 14.28 8.12
CA VAL A 158 -19.86 13.66 7.11
C VAL A 158 -18.77 14.60 6.62
N LYS A 159 -19.04 15.91 6.51
CA LYS A 159 -18.02 16.90 6.16
C LYS A 159 -16.91 16.99 7.21
N LYS A 160 -17.29 17.05 8.49
CA LYS A 160 -16.33 17.09 9.60
C LYS A 160 -15.52 15.79 9.68
N ASN A 161 -16.20 14.67 9.53
CA ASN A 161 -15.55 13.36 9.49
C ASN A 161 -14.55 13.26 8.33
N ASN A 162 -14.88 13.79 7.15
CA ASN A 162 -13.97 13.83 6.00
C ASN A 162 -12.85 14.85 6.14
N GLU A 163 -13.03 15.93 6.88
CA GLU A 163 -11.93 16.85 7.24
C GLU A 163 -10.88 16.13 8.10
N ILE A 164 -11.32 15.35 9.10
CA ILE A 164 -10.43 14.56 9.94
C ILE A 164 -9.69 13.49 9.11
N LEU A 165 -10.42 12.76 8.26
CA LEU A 165 -9.84 11.75 7.37
C LEU A 165 -8.92 12.38 6.31
N TYR A 166 -9.21 13.59 5.84
CA TYR A 166 -8.33 14.34 4.95
C TYR A 166 -6.98 14.59 5.62
N VAL A 167 -6.97 15.20 6.82
CA VAL A 167 -5.73 15.48 7.56
C VAL A 167 -4.94 14.21 7.83
N LEU A 168 -5.61 13.11 8.22
CA LEU A 168 -4.94 11.82 8.42
C LEU A 168 -4.35 11.29 7.11
N SER A 169 -5.10 11.31 6.01
CA SER A 169 -4.63 10.82 4.71
C SER A 169 -3.47 11.66 4.16
N GLU A 170 -3.38 12.96 4.47
CA GLU A 170 -2.21 13.77 4.14
C GLU A 170 -0.95 13.27 4.86
N VAL A 171 -1.06 12.91 6.15
CA VAL A 171 0.07 12.36 6.90
C VAL A 171 0.56 11.05 6.29
N TYR A 172 -0.36 10.15 5.91
CA TYR A 172 0.00 8.90 5.22
C TYR A 172 0.56 9.13 3.82
N LEU A 173 0.08 10.14 3.11
CA LEU A 173 0.61 10.51 1.79
C LEU A 173 2.04 11.04 1.90
N GLU A 174 2.34 11.89 2.89
CA GLU A 174 3.72 12.33 3.13
C GLU A 174 4.63 11.18 3.55
N LEU A 175 4.13 10.26 4.40
CA LEU A 175 4.87 9.07 4.77
C LEU A 175 5.23 8.26 3.53
N TRP A 176 4.25 8.00 2.66
CA TRP A 176 4.46 7.29 1.41
C TRP A 176 5.45 8.00 0.47
N ASN A 177 5.33 9.32 0.32
CA ASN A 177 6.20 10.10 -0.56
C ASN A 177 7.67 10.05 -0.10
N ALA A 178 7.91 10.12 1.21
CA ALA A 178 9.24 9.98 1.78
C ALA A 178 9.80 8.56 1.62
N ASP A 179 8.94 7.55 1.74
CA ASP A 179 9.30 6.14 1.69
C ASP A 179 9.50 5.60 0.26
N LYS A 180 8.82 6.19 -0.74
CA LYS A 180 8.72 5.66 -2.12
C LYS A 180 10.07 5.37 -2.76
N GLN A 181 11.04 6.27 -2.61
CA GLN A 181 12.37 6.07 -3.21
C GLN A 181 13.09 4.88 -2.55
N THR A 182 13.11 4.83 -1.22
CA THR A 182 13.70 3.75 -0.43
C THR A 182 13.16 2.38 -0.84
N TRP A 183 11.84 2.25 -1.00
CA TRP A 183 11.24 0.98 -1.41
C TRP A 183 11.54 0.61 -2.87
N ASN A 184 11.61 1.59 -3.78
CA ASN A 184 12.03 1.32 -5.15
C ASN A 184 13.47 0.82 -5.22
N GLU A 185 14.37 1.45 -4.45
CA GLU A 185 15.78 1.06 -4.38
C GLU A 185 15.96 -0.31 -3.71
N TYR A 186 15.21 -0.59 -2.64
CA TYR A 186 15.21 -1.89 -1.99
C TYR A 186 14.76 -3.01 -2.94
N VAL A 187 13.69 -2.77 -3.71
CA VAL A 187 13.22 -3.70 -4.76
C VAL A 187 14.27 -3.86 -5.86
N ASP A 188 14.90 -2.77 -6.33
CA ASP A 188 15.99 -2.87 -7.31
C ASP A 188 17.15 -3.73 -6.80
N LEU A 189 17.56 -3.50 -5.56
CA LEU A 189 18.70 -4.17 -4.96
C LEU A 189 18.48 -5.68 -4.84
N ILE A 190 17.33 -6.11 -4.32
CA ILE A 190 17.01 -7.55 -4.16
C ILE A 190 17.06 -8.26 -5.51
N TYR A 191 16.33 -7.74 -6.50
CA TYR A 191 16.18 -8.44 -7.78
C TYR A 191 17.39 -8.33 -8.70
N ASN A 192 18.13 -7.21 -8.67
CA ASN A 192 19.37 -7.08 -9.44
C ASN A 192 20.49 -7.96 -8.87
N SER A 193 20.62 -8.03 -7.53
CA SER A 193 21.61 -8.87 -6.86
C SER A 193 21.47 -10.34 -7.26
N TYR A 194 20.24 -10.85 -7.34
CA TYR A 194 20.01 -12.20 -7.81
C TYR A 194 20.34 -12.40 -9.30
N ALA A 195 19.91 -11.47 -10.16
CA ALA A 195 20.17 -11.55 -11.60
C ALA A 195 21.68 -11.53 -11.91
N GLU A 196 22.45 -10.72 -11.19
CA GLU A 196 23.92 -10.69 -11.25
C GLU A 196 24.53 -11.99 -10.70
N GLY A 197 24.03 -12.46 -9.55
CA GLY A 197 24.44 -13.74 -8.95
C GLY A 197 24.35 -14.92 -9.92
N LEU A 198 23.25 -15.03 -10.68
CA LEU A 198 23.10 -16.08 -11.69
C LEU A 198 24.15 -16.04 -12.82
N ASN A 199 24.59 -14.85 -13.21
CA ASN A 199 25.52 -14.68 -14.33
C ASN A 199 26.99 -14.84 -13.92
N THR A 200 27.31 -14.66 -12.63
CA THR A 200 28.69 -14.77 -12.10
C THR A 200 29.12 -16.21 -11.82
N VAL A 201 28.19 -17.16 -11.73
CA VAL A 201 28.51 -18.58 -11.57
C VAL A 201 29.11 -19.12 -12.88
N ASP A 202 30.27 -19.77 -12.81
CA ASP A 202 30.87 -20.46 -13.97
C ASP A 202 29.91 -21.56 -14.49
N SER A 203 29.66 -21.59 -15.82
CA SER A 203 28.76 -22.58 -16.44
C SER A 203 29.18 -24.02 -16.15
N LYS A 204 30.47 -24.30 -15.98
CA LYS A 204 31.01 -25.63 -15.65
C LYS A 204 30.61 -26.11 -14.26
N ARG A 205 30.11 -25.22 -13.41
CA ARG A 205 29.67 -25.56 -12.06
C ARG A 205 28.22 -26.04 -12.02
N TYR A 206 27.40 -25.77 -13.03
CA TYR A 206 26.00 -26.19 -12.96
C TYR A 206 25.83 -27.70 -13.10
N ASP A 207 24.99 -28.28 -12.24
CA ASP A 207 24.55 -29.66 -12.35
C ASP A 207 23.37 -29.77 -13.33
N VAL A 208 23.70 -30.04 -14.59
CA VAL A 208 22.74 -30.14 -15.69
C VAL A 208 21.68 -31.21 -15.43
N ASN A 209 22.04 -32.32 -14.79
CA ASN A 209 21.10 -33.40 -14.52
C ASN A 209 20.01 -32.96 -13.53
N LYS A 210 20.38 -32.19 -12.49
CA LYS A 210 19.40 -31.60 -11.55
C LYS A 210 18.53 -30.54 -12.22
N ILE A 211 19.11 -29.73 -13.10
CA ILE A 211 18.35 -28.71 -13.86
C ILE A 211 17.32 -29.39 -14.77
N SER A 212 17.72 -30.40 -15.54
CA SER A 212 16.84 -31.16 -16.43
C SER A 212 15.75 -31.95 -15.70
N GLN A 213 15.98 -32.38 -14.46
CA GLN A 213 14.93 -32.98 -13.64
C GLN A 213 13.87 -31.98 -13.19
N SER A 214 14.24 -30.70 -13.06
CA SER A 214 13.32 -29.61 -12.72
C SER A 214 12.63 -28.98 -13.92
N ASN A 215 12.99 -29.36 -15.16
CA ASN A 215 12.51 -28.71 -16.37
C ASN A 215 12.46 -29.72 -17.56
N SER A 216 11.25 -30.00 -18.07
CA SER A 216 10.99 -31.04 -19.08
C SER A 216 11.27 -30.60 -20.53
N GLU A 217 12.15 -29.63 -20.74
CA GLU A 217 12.39 -29.04 -22.06
C GLU A 217 13.30 -29.94 -22.92
N PRO A 218 13.10 -29.97 -24.26
CA PRO A 218 13.69 -30.98 -25.15
C PRO A 218 15.18 -30.73 -25.49
N TYR A 219 15.89 -29.95 -24.68
CA TYR A 219 17.29 -29.61 -24.93
C TYR A 219 18.20 -30.76 -24.49
N SER A 220 19.13 -31.15 -25.36
CA SER A 220 20.10 -32.22 -25.09
C SER A 220 21.52 -31.70 -24.79
N ASP A 221 21.82 -30.45 -25.15
CA ASP A 221 23.10 -29.81 -24.90
C ASP A 221 23.13 -29.13 -23.51
N SER A 222 24.18 -29.45 -22.75
CA SER A 222 24.41 -28.92 -21.40
C SER A 222 24.52 -27.39 -21.36
N ALA A 223 25.18 -26.78 -22.35
CA ALA A 223 25.33 -25.32 -22.37
C ALA A 223 23.98 -24.61 -22.61
N THR A 224 23.16 -25.16 -23.51
CA THR A 224 21.81 -24.69 -23.82
C THR A 224 20.88 -24.85 -22.62
N ILE A 225 20.93 -26.00 -21.92
CA ILE A 225 20.13 -26.22 -20.69
C ILE A 225 20.45 -25.17 -19.62
N ILE A 226 21.74 -24.91 -19.38
CA ILE A 226 22.20 -23.91 -18.40
C ILE A 226 21.77 -22.50 -18.82
N LEU A 227 21.91 -22.17 -20.11
CA LEU A 227 21.50 -20.87 -20.65
C LEU A 227 20.00 -20.65 -20.48
N MET A 228 19.17 -21.62 -20.87
CA MET A 228 17.71 -21.54 -20.76
C MET A 228 17.25 -21.43 -19.31
N TYR A 229 17.89 -22.19 -18.40
CA TYR A 229 17.64 -22.06 -16.97
C TYR A 229 17.91 -20.65 -16.44
N ARG A 230 19.06 -20.05 -16.80
CA ARG A 230 19.41 -18.69 -16.39
C ARG A 230 18.42 -17.66 -16.94
N LEU A 231 18.08 -17.78 -18.23
CA LEU A 231 17.14 -16.89 -18.91
C LEU A 231 15.77 -16.91 -18.24
N ARG A 232 15.21 -18.09 -17.99
CA ARG A 232 13.91 -18.23 -17.33
C ARG A 232 13.89 -17.59 -15.93
N ASN A 233 14.87 -17.91 -15.08
CA ASN A 233 14.91 -17.33 -13.74
C ASN A 233 15.09 -15.81 -13.75
N ARG A 234 15.89 -15.29 -14.70
CA ARG A 234 16.04 -13.84 -14.89
C ARG A 234 14.71 -13.21 -15.29
N ASP A 235 14.01 -13.80 -16.24
CA ASP A 235 12.75 -13.26 -16.76
C ASP A 235 11.65 -13.32 -15.68
N ASP A 236 11.55 -14.41 -14.92
CA ASP A 236 10.64 -14.57 -13.78
C ASP A 236 10.87 -13.48 -12.71
N ILE A 237 12.13 -13.12 -12.46
CA ILE A 237 12.50 -12.10 -11.47
C ILE A 237 12.29 -10.68 -11.96
N LEU A 238 12.61 -10.41 -13.23
CA LEU A 238 12.27 -9.12 -13.83
C LEU A 238 10.76 -8.91 -13.81
N MET A 239 9.97 -9.96 -14.03
CA MET A 239 8.51 -9.89 -13.92
C MET A 239 8.08 -9.55 -12.48
N GLN A 240 8.55 -10.27 -11.46
CA GLN A 240 8.21 -9.99 -10.06
C GLN A 240 8.64 -8.59 -9.61
N LYS A 241 9.85 -8.17 -10.00
CA LYS A 241 10.39 -6.82 -9.77
C LYS A 241 9.46 -5.76 -10.34
N ASN A 242 9.12 -5.89 -11.63
CA ASN A 242 8.30 -4.91 -12.33
C ASN A 242 6.87 -4.88 -11.80
N ASP A 243 6.32 -6.03 -11.41
CA ASP A 243 5.01 -6.11 -10.79
C ASP A 243 4.99 -5.39 -9.44
N LEU A 244 5.94 -5.68 -8.54
CA LEU A 244 6.00 -5.01 -7.23
C LEU A 244 6.22 -3.49 -7.37
N LYS A 245 7.08 -3.05 -8.30
CA LYS A 245 7.24 -1.62 -8.61
C LYS A 245 5.95 -0.99 -9.12
N LYS A 246 5.21 -1.69 -9.98
CA LYS A 246 3.92 -1.23 -10.45
C LYS A 246 2.91 -1.12 -9.30
N GLN A 247 2.88 -2.11 -8.39
CA GLN A 247 2.02 -2.08 -7.20
C GLN A 247 2.35 -0.89 -6.29
N LEU A 248 3.64 -0.60 -6.06
CA LEU A 248 4.09 0.59 -5.32
C LEU A 248 3.55 1.87 -5.98
N VAL A 249 3.68 2.01 -7.30
CA VAL A 249 3.19 3.18 -8.03
C VAL A 249 1.67 3.32 -7.95
N THR A 250 0.91 2.26 -8.21
CA THR A 250 -0.55 2.31 -8.21
C THR A 250 -1.10 2.55 -6.81
N PHE A 251 -0.45 2.02 -5.77
CA PHE A 251 -0.77 2.34 -4.37
C PHE A 251 -0.64 3.83 -4.08
N GLY A 252 0.51 4.43 -4.45
CA GLY A 252 0.73 5.87 -4.25
C GLY A 252 -0.34 6.72 -4.93
N GLN A 253 -0.67 6.40 -6.18
CA GLN A 253 -1.74 7.06 -6.93
C GLN A 253 -3.11 6.89 -6.26
N ALA A 254 -3.42 5.70 -5.73
CA ALA A 254 -4.68 5.46 -5.04
C ALA A 254 -4.77 6.26 -3.74
N LEU A 255 -3.67 6.42 -3.00
CA LEU A 255 -3.60 7.25 -1.80
C LEU A 255 -3.77 8.74 -2.11
N GLU A 256 -3.19 9.23 -3.21
CA GLU A 256 -3.42 10.60 -3.71
C GLU A 256 -4.89 10.83 -4.05
N GLU A 257 -5.54 9.91 -4.76
CA GLU A 257 -6.96 10.02 -5.10
C GLU A 257 -7.87 9.94 -3.86
N LEU A 258 -7.51 9.11 -2.87
CA LEU A 258 -8.21 9.04 -1.59
C LEU A 258 -8.13 10.38 -0.85
N ASN A 259 -6.95 10.98 -0.78
CA ASN A 259 -6.74 12.28 -0.17
C ASN A 259 -7.56 13.38 -0.87
N LYS A 260 -7.55 13.41 -2.21
CA LYS A 260 -8.36 14.33 -3.02
C LYS A 260 -9.86 14.18 -2.73
N ALA A 261 -10.37 12.96 -2.65
CA ALA A 261 -11.79 12.70 -2.37
C ALA A 261 -12.19 13.25 -0.99
N HIS A 262 -11.38 13.00 0.05
CA HIS A 262 -11.64 13.55 1.39
C HIS A 262 -11.60 15.08 1.41
N ALA A 263 -10.57 15.67 0.78
CA ALA A 263 -10.44 17.12 0.66
C ALA A 263 -11.68 17.75 0.01
N GLU A 264 -12.18 17.15 -1.07
CA GLU A 264 -13.35 17.64 -1.81
C GLU A 264 -14.65 17.55 -0.98
N ILE A 265 -14.86 16.44 -0.24
CA ILE A 265 -16.03 16.29 0.63
C ILE A 265 -16.00 17.29 1.79
N ALA A 266 -14.82 17.58 2.34
CA ALA A 266 -14.65 18.50 3.47
C ALA A 266 -14.99 19.97 3.12
N LYS A 267 -14.94 20.37 1.84
CA LYS A 267 -15.25 21.74 1.40
C LYS A 267 -16.67 22.15 1.74
N GLN A 268 -16.89 23.46 1.90
CA GLN A 268 -18.23 24.03 2.08
C GLN A 268 -19.16 23.72 0.90
N SER A 269 -18.66 23.83 -0.33
CA SER A 269 -19.31 23.37 -1.55
C SER A 269 -18.53 22.19 -2.12
N THR A 270 -19.20 21.05 -2.27
CA THR A 270 -18.59 19.78 -2.68
C THR A 270 -18.85 19.54 -4.15
N ASP A 271 -17.78 19.34 -4.94
CA ASP A 271 -17.90 18.83 -6.30
C ASP A 271 -18.07 17.31 -6.31
N ILE A 272 -19.33 16.90 -6.44
CA ILE A 272 -19.73 15.48 -6.50
C ILE A 272 -19.03 14.73 -7.64
N SER A 273 -18.82 15.38 -8.79
CA SER A 273 -18.20 14.73 -9.95
C SER A 273 -16.75 14.39 -9.68
N THR A 274 -16.02 15.31 -9.04
CA THR A 274 -14.63 15.09 -8.65
C THR A 274 -14.52 13.93 -7.65
N VAL A 275 -15.38 13.88 -6.63
CA VAL A 275 -15.39 12.76 -5.66
C VAL A 275 -15.63 11.43 -6.35
N ILE A 276 -16.67 11.33 -7.19
CA ILE A 276 -17.00 10.08 -7.91
C ILE A 276 -15.83 9.65 -8.82
N SER A 277 -15.21 10.60 -9.51
CA SER A 277 -14.06 10.33 -10.38
C SER A 277 -12.89 9.74 -9.58
N SER A 278 -12.55 10.33 -8.44
CA SER A 278 -11.48 9.81 -7.57
C SER A 278 -11.80 8.42 -7.04
N LEU A 279 -13.04 8.15 -6.58
CA LEU A 279 -13.44 6.82 -6.10
C LEU A 279 -13.35 5.75 -7.20
N ASN A 280 -13.78 6.08 -8.41
CA ASN A 280 -13.65 5.19 -9.56
C ASN A 280 -12.19 4.94 -9.92
N LYS A 281 -11.33 5.96 -9.81
CA LYS A 281 -9.90 5.82 -10.08
C LYS A 281 -9.20 4.94 -9.05
N ILE A 282 -9.54 5.08 -7.77
CA ILE A 282 -9.04 4.18 -6.71
C ILE A 282 -9.41 2.74 -7.06
N GLU A 283 -10.68 2.48 -7.43
CA GLU A 283 -11.10 1.14 -7.80
C GLU A 283 -10.33 0.58 -9.01
N GLU A 284 -10.10 1.40 -10.04
CA GLU A 284 -9.32 1.00 -11.22
C GLU A 284 -7.87 0.67 -10.85
N LEU A 285 -7.25 1.48 -9.98
CA LEU A 285 -5.86 1.34 -9.56
C LEU A 285 -5.63 0.12 -8.66
N LEU A 286 -6.63 -0.23 -7.85
CA LEU A 286 -6.56 -1.33 -6.89
C LEU A 286 -7.14 -2.66 -7.39
N LYS A 287 -7.76 -2.69 -8.58
CA LYS A 287 -8.19 -3.93 -9.22
C LYS A 287 -6.98 -4.83 -9.48
N ASP A 288 -6.95 -5.99 -8.82
CA ASP A 288 -6.00 -7.04 -9.13
C ASP A 288 -6.25 -7.50 -10.58
N LYS A 289 -5.20 -7.46 -11.41
CA LYS A 289 -5.22 -7.92 -12.81
C LYS A 289 -4.63 -9.31 -12.90
#